data_AF-A0A847GD24-F1
#
_entry.id   AF-A0A847GD24-F1
#
_cell.length_a   1.000
_cell.length_b   1.000
_cell.length_c   1.000
_cell.angle_alpha   90.00
_cell.angle_beta   90.00
_cell.angle_gamma   90.00
#
_symmetry.space_group_name_H-M   'P 1'
#
loop_
_entity.id
_entity.type
_entity.pdbx_description
1 polymer ?
#
loop_
_entity_poly.entity_id
_entity_poly.type
_entity_poly.pdbx_seq_one_letter_code
_entity_poly.pdbx_strand_id
1 'polypeptide(L)'
;MATETAAWRQDLAETVADILIVDTHEHIPDETVACADTLGFFGLFEHYVSSDLVSAGMPRASLEAMRTPGNGLSDLERWTLMEPWWPHVRNTGYGAAMREYLSDLFGVAEISRDTVEDLCGRMRAERKPGWFHTVLREKARIDKA
;
A
#
# COMPACT_ATOMS: atom_id res chain seq x y z
N MET A 1 17.34 8.95 34.41
CA MET A 1 18.10 9.05 33.15
C MET A 1 17.47 8.29 31.99
N ALA A 2 17.17 6.97 32.06
CA ALA A 2 16.51 6.26 30.95
C ALA A 2 15.07 6.75 30.65
N THR A 3 14.32 7.15 31.67
CA THR A 3 12.93 7.64 31.59
C THR A 3 12.81 9.04 30.98
N GLU A 4 13.78 9.91 31.24
CA GLU A 4 13.80 11.29 30.74
C GLU A 4 14.14 11.32 29.25
N THR A 5 15.02 10.42 28.80
CA THR A 5 15.35 10.22 27.38
C THR A 5 14.16 9.70 26.56
N ALA A 6 13.25 8.94 27.18
CA ALA A 6 12.05 8.45 26.52
C ALA A 6 10.99 9.56 26.35
N ALA A 7 10.85 10.45 27.34
CA ALA A 7 9.83 11.48 27.36
C ALA A 7 10.01 12.54 26.26
N TRP A 8 11.21 13.11 26.09
CA TRP A 8 11.42 14.12 25.04
C TRP A 8 11.34 13.53 23.62
N ARG A 9 11.69 12.25 23.46
CA ARG A 9 11.57 11.56 22.16
C ARG A 9 10.10 11.38 21.78
N GLN A 10 9.28 11.02 22.75
CA GLN A 10 7.84 10.91 22.56
C GLN A 10 7.23 12.28 22.23
N ASP A 11 7.55 13.32 23.02
CA ASP A 11 7.08 14.68 22.80
C ASP A 11 7.48 15.23 21.41
N LEU A 12 8.73 14.99 21.00
CA LEU A 12 9.20 15.34 19.66
C LEU A 12 8.46 14.57 18.56
N ALA A 13 8.23 13.27 18.73
CA ALA A 13 7.52 12.45 17.75
C ALA A 13 6.06 12.89 17.60
N GLU A 14 5.37 13.16 18.71
CA GLU A 14 3.99 13.68 18.72
C GLU A 14 3.93 15.05 18.05
N THR A 15 4.86 15.95 18.39
CA THR A 15 4.96 17.28 17.75
C THR A 15 5.17 17.17 16.24
N VAL A 16 6.07 16.30 15.78
CA VAL A 16 6.34 16.10 14.35
C VAL A 16 5.15 15.47 13.64
N ALA A 17 4.49 14.49 14.25
CA ALA A 17 3.30 13.84 13.69
C ALA A 17 2.10 14.80 13.54
N ASP A 18 2.07 15.89 14.31
CA ASP A 18 1.02 16.90 14.23
C ASP A 18 1.22 17.97 13.13
N ILE A 19 2.40 18.01 12.51
CA ILE A 19 2.69 18.94 11.41
C ILE A 19 1.94 18.49 10.15
N LEU A 20 1.25 19.45 9.49
CA LEU A 20 0.62 19.18 8.19
C LEU A 20 1.67 18.93 7.11
N ILE A 21 1.40 17.99 6.21
CA ILE A 21 2.33 17.63 5.14
C ILE A 21 2.30 18.70 4.04
N VAL A 22 3.48 19.15 3.63
CA VAL A 22 3.69 19.94 2.41
C VAL A 22 4.41 19.02 1.43
N ASP A 23 3.66 18.42 0.53
CA ASP A 23 4.20 17.63 -0.57
C ASP A 23 4.56 18.57 -1.72
N THR A 24 5.82 18.55 -2.13
CA THR A 24 6.32 19.40 -3.22
C THR A 24 6.54 18.64 -4.51
N HIS A 25 6.46 17.30 -4.48
CA HIS A 25 6.65 16.46 -5.66
C HIS A 25 6.11 15.05 -5.47
N GLU A 26 5.16 14.72 -6.31
CA GLU A 26 4.46 13.45 -6.33
C GLU A 26 4.10 13.02 -7.76
N HIS A 27 3.76 11.74 -7.90
CA HIS A 27 3.28 11.15 -9.15
C HIS A 27 1.90 10.52 -8.96
N ILE A 28 1.03 11.17 -8.17
CA ILE A 28 -0.33 10.71 -7.94
C ILE A 28 -1.11 10.89 -9.25
N PRO A 29 -1.72 9.81 -9.80
CA PRO A 29 -2.51 9.92 -11.02
C PRO A 29 -3.81 10.68 -10.75
N ASP A 30 -4.51 11.16 -11.78
CA ASP A 30 -5.85 11.71 -11.63
C ASP A 30 -6.80 10.74 -10.89
N GLU A 31 -7.71 11.28 -10.06
CA GLU A 31 -8.65 10.44 -9.28
C GLU A 31 -9.50 9.55 -10.19
N THR A 32 -9.86 10.05 -11.38
CA THR A 32 -10.61 9.29 -12.37
C THR A 32 -9.86 8.04 -12.85
N VAL A 33 -8.54 8.15 -13.04
CA VAL A 33 -7.66 7.02 -13.38
C VAL A 33 -7.57 6.07 -12.20
N ALA A 34 -7.34 6.60 -11.00
CA ALA A 34 -7.26 5.79 -9.79
C ALA A 34 -8.56 5.02 -9.54
N CYS A 35 -9.73 5.63 -9.72
CA CYS A 35 -11.03 4.98 -9.53
C CYS A 35 -11.36 3.94 -10.61
N ALA A 36 -10.75 4.03 -11.79
CA ALA A 36 -10.94 3.04 -12.85
C ALA A 36 -10.17 1.72 -12.59
N ASP A 37 -9.22 1.71 -11.66
CA ASP A 37 -8.45 0.52 -11.31
C ASP A 37 -9.27 -0.49 -10.50
N THR A 38 -9.40 -1.70 -11.04
CA THR A 38 -10.14 -2.82 -10.44
C THR A 38 -9.24 -3.94 -9.92
N LEU A 39 -7.90 -3.82 -10.00
CA LEU A 39 -6.97 -4.87 -9.59
C LEU A 39 -6.84 -5.03 -8.07
N GLY A 40 -7.36 -4.08 -7.30
CA GLY A 40 -7.24 -4.08 -5.85
C GLY A 40 -5.76 -4.06 -5.43
N PHE A 41 -5.38 -4.95 -4.52
CA PHE A 41 -4.02 -5.04 -3.99
C PHE A 41 -2.96 -5.20 -5.09
N PHE A 42 -3.28 -5.95 -6.15
CA PHE A 42 -2.31 -6.28 -7.21
C PHE A 42 -1.97 -5.09 -8.11
N GLY A 43 -2.79 -4.03 -8.11
CA GLY A 43 -2.50 -2.78 -8.82
C GLY A 43 -1.32 -2.01 -8.21
N LEU A 44 -0.91 -2.32 -6.98
CA LEU A 44 0.16 -1.61 -6.27
C LEU A 44 1.57 -2.08 -6.64
N PHE A 45 1.71 -3.08 -7.51
CA PHE A 45 2.99 -3.71 -7.87
C PHE A 45 3.57 -3.16 -9.18
N GLU A 46 3.48 -1.84 -9.38
CA GLU A 46 4.05 -1.19 -10.57
C GLU A 46 5.56 -0.89 -10.42
N HIS A 47 6.03 -0.60 -9.20
CA HIS A 47 7.39 -0.06 -8.98
C HIS A 47 8.24 -0.86 -7.98
N TYR A 48 8.26 -0.44 -6.71
CA TYR A 48 9.32 -0.84 -5.78
C TYR A 48 9.13 -2.23 -5.19
N VAL A 49 7.95 -2.55 -4.67
CA VAL A 49 7.68 -3.89 -4.10
C VAL A 49 7.79 -4.98 -5.18
N SER A 50 7.43 -4.68 -6.43
CA SER A 50 7.67 -5.58 -7.56
C SER A 50 9.15 -5.83 -7.84
N SER A 51 10.02 -4.84 -7.61
CA SER A 51 11.46 -5.01 -7.75
C SER A 51 12.02 -5.94 -6.66
N ASP A 52 11.50 -5.84 -5.44
CA ASP A 52 11.87 -6.73 -4.34
C ASP A 52 11.40 -8.17 -4.61
N LEU A 53 10.19 -8.35 -5.15
CA LEU A 53 9.68 -9.67 -5.57
C LEU A 53 10.59 -10.33 -6.61
N VAL A 54 10.97 -9.58 -7.67
CA VAL A 54 11.87 -10.09 -8.71
C VAL A 54 13.25 -10.41 -8.13
N SER A 55 13.76 -9.55 -7.24
CA SER A 55 15.06 -9.76 -6.58
C SER A 55 15.06 -10.97 -5.64
N ALA A 56 13.91 -11.29 -5.02
CA ALA A 56 13.70 -12.51 -4.25
C ALA A 56 13.55 -13.77 -5.12
N GLY A 57 13.56 -13.63 -6.45
CA GLY A 57 13.51 -14.72 -7.41
C GLY A 57 12.15 -14.96 -8.06
N MET A 58 11.18 -14.04 -7.92
CA MET A 58 9.89 -14.15 -8.61
C MET A 58 10.08 -14.08 -10.13
N PRO A 59 9.58 -15.06 -10.90
CA PRO A 59 9.62 -14.98 -12.36
C PRO A 59 8.88 -13.74 -12.85
N ARG A 60 9.49 -13.01 -13.79
CA ARG A 60 8.86 -11.81 -14.39
C ARG A 60 7.49 -12.12 -14.99
N ALA A 61 7.33 -13.27 -15.63
CA ALA A 61 6.04 -13.69 -16.19
C ALA A 61 4.94 -13.82 -15.12
N SER A 62 5.28 -14.32 -13.93
CA SER A 62 4.34 -14.39 -12.80
C SER A 62 3.97 -13.00 -12.30
N LEU A 63 4.94 -12.08 -12.19
CA LEU A 63 4.70 -10.69 -11.82
C LEU A 63 3.75 -10.00 -12.82
N GLU A 64 4.04 -10.14 -14.12
CA GLU A 64 3.19 -9.54 -15.16
C GLU A 64 1.77 -10.13 -15.14
N ALA A 65 1.63 -11.45 -15.04
CA ALA A 65 0.32 -12.10 -14.95
C ALA A 65 -0.45 -11.61 -13.71
N MET A 66 0.22 -11.47 -12.57
CA MET A 66 -0.37 -11.00 -11.31
C MET A 66 -0.93 -9.57 -11.42
N ARG A 67 -0.22 -8.66 -12.10
CA ARG A 67 -0.62 -7.23 -12.22
C ARG A 67 -1.35 -6.86 -13.51
N THR A 68 -1.61 -7.82 -14.40
CA THR A 68 -2.34 -7.55 -15.65
C THR A 68 -3.85 -7.61 -15.41
N PRO A 69 -4.61 -6.52 -15.68
CA PRO A 69 -6.06 -6.52 -15.57
C PRO A 69 -6.70 -7.33 -16.71
N GLY A 70 -7.91 -7.87 -16.46
CA GLY A 70 -8.72 -8.52 -17.50
C GLY A 70 -8.21 -9.86 -18.04
N ASN A 71 -7.17 -10.46 -17.43
CA ASN A 71 -6.62 -11.76 -17.86
C ASN A 71 -7.34 -12.99 -17.26
N GLY A 72 -8.47 -12.79 -16.59
CA GLY A 72 -9.30 -13.87 -16.04
C GLY A 72 -8.89 -14.40 -14.66
N LEU A 73 -7.73 -14.00 -14.12
CA LEU A 73 -7.30 -14.42 -12.79
C LEU A 73 -8.09 -13.72 -11.68
N SER A 74 -8.60 -14.51 -10.74
CA SER A 74 -9.12 -14.07 -9.44
C SER A 74 -8.03 -13.52 -8.52
N ASP A 75 -8.43 -12.84 -7.45
CA ASP A 75 -7.48 -12.32 -6.46
C ASP A 75 -6.66 -13.45 -5.80
N LEU A 76 -7.28 -14.60 -5.53
CA LEU A 76 -6.60 -15.76 -4.94
C LEU A 76 -5.60 -16.43 -5.90
N GLU A 77 -5.93 -16.48 -7.19
CA GLU A 77 -5.00 -16.97 -8.22
C GLU A 77 -3.80 -16.03 -8.38
N ARG A 78 -4.04 -14.71 -8.38
CA ARG A 78 -2.95 -13.70 -8.36
C ARG A 78 -2.09 -13.82 -7.11
N TRP A 79 -2.71 -14.00 -5.94
CA TRP A 79 -2.00 -14.20 -4.68
C TRP A 79 -1.07 -15.41 -4.76
N THR A 80 -1.58 -16.53 -5.29
CA THR A 80 -0.80 -17.77 -5.44
C THR A 80 0.45 -17.56 -6.30
N LEU A 81 0.43 -16.64 -7.26
CA LEU A 81 1.60 -16.27 -8.07
C LEU A 81 2.68 -15.51 -7.32
N MET A 82 2.39 -14.87 -6.18
CA MET A 82 3.37 -14.11 -5.39
C MET A 82 3.65 -14.68 -4.00
N GLU A 83 2.75 -15.51 -3.48
CA GLU A 83 2.77 -16.05 -2.11
C GLU A 83 4.12 -16.66 -1.71
N PRO A 84 4.84 -17.45 -2.55
CA PRO A 84 6.14 -17.98 -2.18
C PRO A 84 7.21 -16.93 -1.91
N TRP A 85 7.08 -15.73 -2.50
CA TRP A 85 8.07 -14.65 -2.39
C TRP A 85 7.70 -13.61 -1.35
N TRP A 86 6.41 -13.47 -1.01
CA TRP A 86 5.92 -12.47 -0.07
C TRP A 86 6.64 -12.47 1.30
N PRO A 87 6.96 -13.61 1.94
CA PRO A 87 7.70 -13.62 3.21
C PRO A 87 9.08 -12.96 3.14
N HIS A 88 9.70 -12.93 1.95
CA HIS A 88 11.03 -12.33 1.72
C HIS A 88 10.95 -10.83 1.46
N VAL A 89 9.77 -10.33 1.08
CA VAL A 89 9.58 -8.94 0.63
C VAL A 89 8.83 -8.10 1.65
N ARG A 90 7.92 -8.67 2.43
CA ARG A 90 7.00 -7.94 3.32
C ARG A 90 7.65 -7.10 4.42
N ASN A 91 8.94 -7.33 4.69
CA ASN A 91 9.73 -6.61 5.70
C ASN A 91 10.84 -5.74 5.08
N THR A 92 10.88 -5.61 3.75
CA THR A 92 11.69 -4.59 3.06
C THR A 92 11.14 -3.20 3.38
N GLY A 93 11.89 -2.14 3.08
CA GLY A 93 11.40 -0.77 3.33
C GLY A 93 10.05 -0.48 2.66
N TYR A 94 9.88 -0.85 1.39
CA TYR A 94 8.62 -0.65 0.68
C TYR A 94 7.54 -1.66 1.07
N GLY A 95 7.91 -2.92 1.38
CA GLY A 95 6.97 -3.92 1.87
C GLY A 95 6.37 -3.57 3.24
N ALA A 96 7.20 -3.01 4.14
CA ALA A 96 6.75 -2.53 5.45
C ALA A 96 5.81 -1.33 5.30
N ALA A 97 6.21 -0.31 4.53
CA ALA A 97 5.35 0.84 4.24
C ALA A 97 4.01 0.43 3.61
N MET A 98 4.03 -0.53 2.68
CA MET A 98 2.82 -1.11 2.09
C MET A 98 1.89 -1.73 3.11
N ARG A 99 2.42 -2.53 4.04
CA ARG A 99 1.59 -3.12 5.10
C ARG A 99 1.00 -2.06 6.03
N GLU A 100 1.77 -1.03 6.36
CA GLU A 100 1.31 0.07 7.21
C GLU A 100 0.15 0.83 6.57
N TYR A 101 0.32 1.34 5.33
CA TYR A 101 -0.76 2.11 4.71
C TYR A 101 -1.99 1.25 4.38
N LEU A 102 -1.84 -0.04 4.07
CA LEU A 102 -2.99 -0.93 3.84
C LEU A 102 -3.73 -1.25 5.15
N SER A 103 -3.00 -1.38 6.25
CA SER A 103 -3.60 -1.49 7.58
C SER A 103 -4.37 -0.24 7.96
N ASP A 104 -3.79 0.95 7.77
CA ASP A 104 -4.41 2.21 8.18
C ASP A 104 -5.61 2.63 7.31
N LEU A 105 -5.52 2.36 6.00
CA LEU A 105 -6.57 2.74 5.05
C LEU A 105 -7.70 1.71 4.95
N PHE A 106 -7.37 0.41 5.05
CA PHE A 106 -8.34 -0.66 4.80
C PHE A 106 -8.53 -1.61 5.98
N GLY A 107 -7.80 -1.44 7.09
CA GLY A 107 -7.97 -2.23 8.31
C GLY A 107 -7.47 -3.68 8.19
N VAL A 108 -6.53 -3.96 7.28
CA VAL A 108 -5.95 -5.30 7.06
C VAL A 108 -4.48 -5.31 7.44
N ALA A 109 -4.17 -5.78 8.65
CA ALA A 109 -2.81 -5.75 9.21
C ALA A 109 -1.87 -6.81 8.60
N GLU A 110 -2.41 -7.99 8.27
CA GLU A 110 -1.65 -9.08 7.66
C GLU A 110 -2.23 -9.39 6.28
N ILE A 111 -1.35 -9.41 5.28
CA ILE A 111 -1.70 -9.75 3.90
C ILE A 111 -1.30 -11.20 3.69
N SER A 112 -2.29 -12.05 3.50
CA SER A 112 -2.15 -13.49 3.35
C SER A 112 -3.21 -14.03 2.39
N ARG A 113 -3.15 -15.34 2.14
CA ARG A 113 -4.18 -16.09 1.43
C ARG A 113 -5.59 -15.84 1.98
N ASP A 114 -5.71 -15.70 3.29
CA ASP A 114 -6.99 -15.60 3.98
C ASP A 114 -7.56 -14.17 3.99
N THR A 115 -6.72 -13.16 3.72
CA THR A 115 -7.11 -11.74 3.81
C THR A 115 -7.10 -11.01 2.47
N VAL A 116 -6.47 -11.56 1.44
CA VAL A 116 -6.26 -10.87 0.16
C VAL A 116 -7.56 -10.55 -0.57
N GLU A 117 -8.56 -11.43 -0.52
CA GLU A 117 -9.87 -11.20 -1.16
C GLU A 117 -10.66 -10.09 -0.47
N ASP A 118 -10.68 -10.10 0.87
CA ASP A 118 -11.30 -9.04 1.67
C ASP A 118 -10.60 -7.70 1.44
N LEU A 119 -9.27 -7.67 1.45
CA LEU A 119 -8.48 -6.48 1.13
C LEU A 119 -8.83 -5.92 -0.25
N CYS A 120 -8.83 -6.76 -1.29
CA CYS A 120 -9.18 -6.33 -2.65
C CYS A 120 -10.64 -5.84 -2.73
N GLY A 121 -11.56 -6.48 -2.00
CA GLY A 121 -12.94 -6.05 -1.87
C GLY A 121 -13.06 -4.64 -1.27
N ARG A 122 -12.38 -4.38 -0.15
CA ARG A 122 -12.35 -3.06 0.50
C ARG A 122 -11.73 -2.00 -0.41
N MET A 123 -10.61 -2.29 -1.05
CA MET A 123 -9.96 -1.38 -2.00
C MET A 123 -10.91 -1.00 -3.14
N ARG A 124 -11.56 -1.98 -3.79
CA ARG A 124 -12.52 -1.72 -4.87
C ARG A 124 -13.74 -0.93 -4.39
N ALA A 125 -14.21 -1.13 -3.16
CA ALA A 125 -15.34 -0.37 -2.61
C ALA A 125 -15.04 1.13 -2.41
N GLU A 126 -13.76 1.49 -2.26
CA GLU A 126 -13.32 2.87 -2.13
C GLU A 126 -12.88 3.52 -3.45
N ARG A 127 -12.84 2.77 -4.57
CA ARG A 127 -12.51 3.28 -5.91
C ARG A 127 -13.67 4.09 -6.52
N LYS A 128 -14.03 5.19 -5.86
CA LYS A 128 -15.12 6.10 -6.23
C LYS A 128 -14.72 7.56 -5.98
N PRO A 129 -15.37 8.53 -6.66
CA PRO A 129 -15.07 9.95 -6.48
C PRO A 129 -15.11 10.37 -5.00
N GLY A 130 -14.13 11.16 -4.59
CA GLY A 130 -13.93 11.59 -3.20
C GLY A 130 -12.92 10.76 -2.41
N TRP A 131 -12.46 9.62 -2.95
CA TRP A 131 -11.42 8.81 -2.33
C TRP A 131 -10.14 9.59 -2.03
N PHE A 132 -9.71 10.43 -2.97
CA PHE A 132 -8.49 11.22 -2.79
C PHE A 132 -8.66 12.29 -1.72
N HIS A 133 -9.85 12.85 -1.56
CA HIS A 133 -10.11 13.76 -0.44
C HIS A 133 -9.94 13.04 0.89
N THR A 134 -10.55 11.85 1.03
CA THR A 134 -10.41 11.01 2.22
C THR A 134 -8.94 10.70 2.54
N VAL A 135 -8.18 10.24 1.54
CA VAL A 135 -6.78 9.84 1.77
C VAL A 135 -5.88 11.05 1.98
N LEU A 136 -5.86 12.00 1.05
CA LEU A 136 -4.86 13.07 1.02
C LEU A 136 -5.15 14.17 2.05
N ARG A 137 -6.43 14.49 2.29
CA ARG A 137 -6.82 15.57 3.22
C ARG A 137 -7.15 15.05 4.61
N GLU A 138 -8.04 14.08 4.72
CA GLU A 138 -8.55 13.64 6.03
C GLU A 138 -7.58 12.73 6.78
N LYS A 139 -6.96 11.77 6.07
CA LYS A 139 -6.03 10.80 6.65
C LYS A 139 -4.60 11.32 6.69
N ALA A 140 -4.05 11.71 5.54
CA ALA A 140 -2.65 12.12 5.41
C ALA A 140 -2.39 13.56 5.86
N ARG A 141 -3.44 14.39 6.00
CA ARG A 141 -3.33 15.80 6.43
C ARG A 141 -2.36 16.62 5.55
N ILE A 142 -2.38 16.39 4.24
CA ILE A 142 -1.62 17.19 3.28
C ILE A 142 -2.29 18.55 3.15
N ASP A 143 -1.52 19.64 3.34
CA ASP A 143 -1.96 21.02 3.13
C ASP A 143 -1.71 21.45 1.66
N LYS A 144 -0.52 21.16 1.14
CA LYS A 144 -0.13 21.45 -0.24
C LYS A 144 0.40 20.17 -0.90
N ALA A 145 -0.09 19.95 -2.11
CA ALA A 145 0.39 19.02 -3.13
C ALA A 145 0.44 19.84 -4.42
#